data_AF-A0A956R7P2-F1
#
_entry.id   AF-A0A956R7P2-F1
#
_cell.length_a   1.000
_cell.length_b   1.000
_cell.length_c   1.000
_cell.angle_alpha   90.00
_cell.angle_beta   90.00
_cell.angle_gamma   90.00
#
_symmetry.space_group_name_H-M   'P 1'
#
loop_
_entity.id
_entity.type
_entity.pdbx_description
1 polymer ?
#
loop_
_entity_poly.entity_id
_entity_poly.type
_entity_poly.pdbx_seq_one_letter_code
_entity_poly.pdbx_strand_id
1 'polypeptide(L)'
;MVIVPTPAVFAGMFVLSVCGWVLVLRTVVAPRLAGLARLERLTVLALPGCFRHVSAVLLVPGVAGPGLPGPFVGSLVVGDVLTAVLAMGAVVALRRGAAGAVALTWGFNVVGLADLLKNLIHGMSLGVADHFGAAAFVPTMVVPLMLCVHVWSLVELSRRA
;
A
#
# COMPACT_ATOMS: atom_id res chain seq x y z
N MET A 1 -25.36 -12.12 21.83
CA MET A 1 -24.44 -11.20 21.12
C MET A 1 -23.32 -12.05 20.56
N VAL A 2 -23.23 -12.23 19.24
CA VAL A 2 -22.12 -12.99 18.65
C VAL A 2 -20.87 -12.11 18.75
N ILE A 3 -19.94 -12.47 19.63
CA ILE A 3 -18.66 -11.77 19.74
C ILE A 3 -17.77 -12.30 18.61
N VAL A 4 -17.79 -11.61 17.47
CA VAL A 4 -16.85 -11.90 16.38
C VAL A 4 -15.47 -11.37 16.79
N PRO A 5 -14.41 -12.17 16.79
CA PRO A 5 -13.07 -11.69 17.15
C PRO A 5 -12.61 -10.57 16.20
N THR A 6 -12.01 -9.51 16.74
CA THR A 6 -11.50 -8.38 15.95
C THR A 6 -10.61 -8.80 14.77
N PRO A 7 -9.69 -9.79 14.91
CA PRO A 7 -8.90 -10.27 13.77
C PRO A 7 -9.75 -10.83 12.63
N ALA A 8 -10.86 -11.50 12.94
CA ALA A 8 -11.77 -12.03 11.92
C ALA A 8 -12.52 -10.89 11.19
N VAL A 9 -12.92 -9.85 11.92
CA VAL A 9 -13.51 -8.64 11.32
C VAL A 9 -12.50 -7.95 10.40
N PHE A 10 -11.27 -7.74 10.85
CA PHE A 10 -10.20 -7.14 10.06
C PHE A 10 -9.89 -7.95 8.79
N ALA A 11 -9.78 -9.27 8.91
CA ALA A 11 -9.55 -10.15 7.77
C ALA A 11 -10.71 -10.07 6.75
N GLY A 12 -11.95 -10.06 7.22
CA GLY A 12 -13.13 -9.88 6.37
C GLY A 12 -13.10 -8.55 5.62
N MET A 13 -12.84 -7.44 6.33
CA MET A 13 -12.71 -6.12 5.72
C MET A 13 -11.55 -6.06 4.72
N PHE A 14 -10.39 -6.63 5.08
CA PHE A 14 -9.22 -6.69 4.19
C PHE A 14 -9.55 -7.40 2.88
N VAL A 15 -10.14 -8.60 2.95
CA VAL A 15 -10.49 -9.40 1.77
C VAL A 15 -11.52 -8.67 0.90
N LEU A 16 -12.56 -8.11 1.51
CA LEU A 16 -13.58 -7.36 0.78
C LEU A 16 -12.98 -6.11 0.11
N SER A 17 -12.07 -5.40 0.79
CA SER A 17 -11.35 -4.27 0.21
C SER A 17 -10.44 -4.69 -0.94
N VAL A 18 -9.74 -5.82 -0.84
CA VAL A 18 -8.95 -6.36 -1.97
C VAL A 18 -9.88 -6.64 -3.16
N CYS A 19 -11.00 -7.31 -2.95
CA CYS A 19 -11.99 -7.54 -4.00
C CYS A 19 -12.49 -6.24 -4.62
N GLY A 20 -12.85 -5.25 -3.78
CA GLY A 20 -13.31 -3.93 -4.22
C GLY A 20 -12.26 -3.20 -5.05
N TRP A 21 -11.00 -3.15 -4.59
CA TRP A 21 -9.92 -2.49 -5.34
C TRP A 21 -9.57 -3.24 -6.62
N VAL A 22 -9.59 -4.57 -6.63
CA VAL A 22 -9.43 -5.36 -7.87
C VAL A 22 -10.54 -5.02 -8.86
N LEU A 23 -11.79 -4.90 -8.41
CA LEU A 23 -12.91 -4.49 -9.26
C LEU A 23 -12.67 -3.09 -9.82
N VAL A 24 -12.36 -2.09 -8.99
CA VAL A 24 -12.05 -0.72 -9.42
C VAL A 24 -10.92 -0.71 -10.45
N LEU A 25 -9.83 -1.41 -10.15
CA LEU A 25 -8.67 -1.43 -11.03
C LEU A 25 -9.00 -2.11 -12.38
N ARG A 26 -9.82 -3.18 -12.39
CA ARG A 26 -10.19 -3.88 -13.63
C ARG A 26 -11.25 -3.16 -14.46
N THR A 27 -12.26 -2.58 -13.82
CA THR A 27 -13.40 -1.99 -14.53
C THR A 27 -13.18 -0.53 -14.90
N VAL A 28 -12.45 0.22 -14.06
CA VAL A 28 -12.23 1.66 -14.25
C VAL A 28 -10.82 1.93 -14.77
N VAL A 29 -9.80 1.39 -14.10
CA VAL A 29 -8.41 1.80 -14.36
C VAL A 29 -7.83 1.10 -15.59
N ALA A 30 -7.91 -0.23 -15.69
CA ALA A 30 -7.31 -1.02 -16.76
C ALA A 30 -7.71 -0.58 -18.17
N PRO A 31 -9.00 -0.33 -18.48
CA PRO A 31 -9.41 0.08 -19.81
C PRO A 31 -8.82 1.45 -20.18
N ARG A 32 -8.70 2.35 -19.20
CA ARG A 32 -8.09 3.67 -19.38
C ARG A 32 -6.57 3.58 -19.56
N LEU A 33 -5.92 2.65 -18.86
CA LEU A 33 -4.48 2.42 -19.02
C LEU A 33 -4.12 1.86 -20.39
N ALA A 34 -4.98 1.05 -21.02
CA ALA A 34 -4.66 0.36 -22.27
C ALA A 34 -4.27 1.29 -23.44
N GLY A 35 -4.80 2.52 -23.47
CA GLY A 35 -4.47 3.53 -24.49
C GLY A 35 -3.26 4.41 -24.16
N LEU A 36 -2.70 4.31 -22.95
CA LEU A 36 -1.61 5.16 -22.50
C LEU A 36 -0.23 4.57 -22.84
N ALA A 37 0.78 5.42 -22.99
CA ALA A 37 2.16 4.97 -23.12
C ALA A 37 2.63 4.28 -21.83
N ARG A 38 3.63 3.39 -21.92
CA ARG A 38 4.10 2.60 -20.76
C ARG A 38 4.46 3.47 -19.55
N LEU A 39 5.18 4.57 -19.75
CA LEU A 39 5.59 5.45 -18.66
C LEU A 39 4.38 6.14 -18.00
N GLU A 40 3.35 6.48 -18.76
CA GLU A 40 2.11 7.07 -18.24
C GLU A 40 1.32 6.05 -17.43
N ARG A 41 1.23 4.80 -17.90
CA ARG A 41 0.60 3.71 -17.12
C ARG A 41 1.29 3.51 -15.78
N LEU A 42 2.61 3.43 -15.78
CA LEU A 42 3.40 3.31 -14.56
C LEU A 42 3.24 4.53 -13.65
N THR A 43 3.11 5.74 -14.23
CA THR A 43 2.88 6.96 -13.46
C THR A 43 1.56 6.87 -12.70
N VAL A 44 0.47 6.52 -13.40
CA VAL A 44 -0.86 6.37 -12.79
C VAL A 44 -0.83 5.35 -11.65
N LEU A 45 -0.15 4.21 -11.86
CA LEU A 45 -0.01 3.17 -10.85
C LEU A 45 0.88 3.59 -9.67
N ALA A 46 1.87 4.46 -9.86
CA ALA A 46 2.76 4.90 -8.78
C ALA A 46 2.14 6.00 -7.88
N LEU A 47 1.17 6.77 -8.39
CA LEU A 47 0.56 7.91 -7.68
C LEU A 47 -0.01 7.56 -6.29
N PRO A 48 -0.78 6.46 -6.10
CA PRO A 48 -1.27 6.08 -4.78
C PRO A 48 -0.14 5.91 -3.74
N GLY A 49 1.02 5.42 -4.17
CA GLY A 49 2.18 5.24 -3.32
C GLY A 49 2.70 6.54 -2.69
N CYS A 50 2.47 7.70 -3.30
CA CYS A 50 2.88 9.00 -2.77
C CYS A 50 2.21 9.32 -1.42
N PHE A 51 1.01 8.76 -1.17
CA PHE A 51 0.24 8.96 0.05
C PHE A 51 0.50 7.89 1.12
N ARG A 52 1.45 6.99 0.88
CA ARG A 52 1.70 5.86 1.80
C ARG A 52 2.21 6.31 3.18
N HIS A 53 2.71 7.54 3.30
CA HIS A 53 3.03 8.17 4.58
C HIS A 53 1.84 8.30 5.54
N VAL A 54 0.60 8.06 5.09
CA VAL A 54 -0.62 8.10 5.91
C VAL A 54 -0.55 7.24 7.18
N SER A 55 0.23 6.16 7.18
CA SER A 55 0.40 5.31 8.37
C SER A 55 1.11 5.98 9.54
N ALA A 56 1.81 7.10 9.30
CA ALA A 56 2.37 7.95 10.35
C ALA A 56 1.29 8.47 11.31
N VAL A 57 0.01 8.40 10.92
CA VAL A 57 -1.13 8.67 11.81
C VAL A 57 -1.13 7.77 13.06
N LEU A 58 -0.48 6.61 13.03
CA LEU A 58 -0.30 5.73 14.20
C LEU A 58 0.56 6.35 15.31
N LEU A 59 1.38 7.35 14.98
CA LEU A 59 2.16 8.13 15.94
C LEU A 59 1.37 9.30 16.53
N VAL A 60 0.20 9.63 15.97
CA VAL A 60 -0.62 10.75 16.42
C VAL A 60 -1.37 10.34 17.69
N PRO A 61 -1.22 11.09 18.80
CA PRO A 61 -1.93 10.80 20.05
C PRO A 61 -3.45 10.71 19.83
N GLY A 62 -4.05 9.62 20.34
CA GLY A 62 -5.50 9.40 20.28
C GLY A 62 -6.03 8.72 19.00
N VAL A 63 -5.18 8.47 17.99
CA VAL A 63 -5.61 7.76 16.77
C VAL A 63 -5.47 6.25 16.93
N ALA A 64 -4.28 5.79 17.33
CA ALA A 64 -4.04 4.38 17.66
C ALA A 64 -4.63 4.06 19.05
N GLY A 65 -5.09 2.82 19.21
CA GLY A 65 -5.54 2.31 20.50
C GLY A 65 -4.37 2.09 21.46
N PRO A 66 -4.65 2.01 22.77
CA PRO A 66 -3.62 1.67 23.76
C PRO A 66 -3.08 0.25 23.50
N GLY A 67 -1.79 0.03 23.74
CA GLY A 67 -1.16 -1.29 23.64
C GLY A 67 -0.49 -1.61 22.30
N LEU A 68 -0.52 -0.70 21.33
CA LEU A 68 0.20 -0.89 20.06
C LEU A 68 1.73 -0.82 20.31
N PRO A 69 2.52 -1.85 19.95
CA PRO A 69 3.95 -1.87 20.27
C PRO A 69 4.71 -0.75 19.54
N GLY A 70 5.35 0.15 20.29
CA GLY A 70 6.12 1.28 19.72
C GLY A 70 7.16 0.86 18.66
N PRO A 71 7.95 -0.20 18.87
CA PRO A 71 8.90 -0.69 17.85
C PRO A 71 8.24 -1.15 16.55
N PHE A 72 7.04 -1.74 16.61
CA PHE A 72 6.27 -2.11 15.42
C PHE A 72 5.85 -0.87 14.64
N VAL A 73 5.29 0.13 15.33
CA VAL A 73 4.86 1.39 14.70
C VAL A 73 6.05 2.12 14.08
N GLY A 74 7.17 2.23 14.79
CA GLY A 74 8.37 2.88 14.28
C GLY A 74 8.90 2.23 13.00
N SER A 75 9.03 0.90 12.99
CA SER A 75 9.49 0.15 11.81
C SER A 75 8.53 0.30 10.62
N LEU A 76 7.22 0.22 10.87
CA LEU A 76 6.17 0.38 9.87
C LEU A 76 6.22 1.77 9.22
N VAL A 77 6.26 2.83 10.04
CA VAL A 77 6.25 4.22 9.54
C VAL A 77 7.50 4.52 8.72
N VAL A 78 8.68 4.04 9.14
CA VAL A 78 9.92 4.22 8.36
C VAL A 78 9.81 3.57 6.99
N GLY A 79 9.30 2.33 6.92
CA GLY A 79 9.10 1.61 5.66
C GLY A 79 8.10 2.29 4.73
N ASP A 80 6.99 2.80 5.29
CA ASP A 80 5.95 3.48 4.54
C ASP A 80 6.41 4.86 4.01
N VAL A 81 7.14 5.63 4.81
CA VAL A 81 7.74 6.91 4.38
C VAL A 81 8.78 6.69 3.30
N LEU A 82 9.67 5.69 3.46
CA LEU A 82 10.65 5.34 2.42
C LEU A 82 9.95 4.98 1.11
N THR A 83 8.91 4.16 1.19
CA THR A 83 8.12 3.76 0.02
C THR A 83 7.42 4.95 -0.63
N ALA A 84 6.90 5.89 0.16
CA ALA A 84 6.28 7.11 -0.35
C ALA A 84 7.29 8.01 -1.07
N VAL A 85 8.49 8.17 -0.52
CA VAL A 85 9.58 8.92 -1.17
C VAL A 85 10.00 8.28 -2.49
N LEU A 86 10.13 6.96 -2.52
CA LEU A 86 10.41 6.21 -3.76
C LEU A 86 9.29 6.39 -4.78
N ALA A 87 8.01 6.37 -4.36
CA ALA A 87 6.87 6.59 -5.24
C ALA A 87 6.90 8.00 -5.85
N MET A 88 7.12 9.04 -5.04
CA MET A 88 7.23 10.42 -5.50
C MET A 88 8.39 10.58 -6.49
N GLY A 89 9.55 10.00 -6.17
CA GLY A 89 10.70 9.98 -7.08
C GLY A 89 10.38 9.27 -8.40
N ALA A 90 9.73 8.11 -8.34
CA ALA A 90 9.33 7.35 -9.52
C ALA A 90 8.36 8.15 -10.40
N VAL A 91 7.32 8.76 -9.83
CA VAL A 91 6.37 9.62 -10.56
C VAL A 91 7.10 10.76 -11.26
N VAL A 92 7.99 11.46 -10.56
CA VAL A 92 8.76 12.58 -11.15
C VAL A 92 9.67 12.09 -12.29
N ALA A 93 10.37 10.96 -12.10
CA ALA A 93 11.26 10.39 -13.11
C ALA A 93 10.48 9.92 -14.35
N LEU A 94 9.34 9.24 -14.15
CA LEU A 94 8.46 8.77 -15.22
C LEU A 94 7.89 9.93 -16.04
N ARG A 95 7.39 10.98 -15.36
CA ARG A 95 6.85 12.19 -15.99
C ARG A 95 7.89 12.95 -16.81
N ARG A 96 9.17 12.85 -16.45
CA ARG A 96 10.29 13.47 -17.17
C ARG A 96 10.93 12.57 -18.23
N GLY A 97 10.49 11.32 -18.36
CA GLY A 97 11.13 10.35 -19.25
C GLY A 97 12.58 10.05 -18.89
N ALA A 98 12.96 10.16 -17.61
CA ALA A 98 14.34 9.97 -17.19
C ALA A 98 14.81 8.51 -17.41
N ALA A 99 16.09 8.33 -17.78
CA ALA A 99 16.66 7.00 -18.05
C ALA A 99 16.49 6.00 -16.88
N GLY A 100 16.51 6.48 -15.64
CA GLY A 100 16.32 5.67 -14.43
C GLY A 100 14.87 5.45 -13.98
N ALA A 101 13.87 5.97 -14.71
CA ALA A 101 12.48 5.97 -14.24
C ALA A 101 11.92 4.57 -13.99
N VAL A 102 12.19 3.63 -14.89
CA VAL A 102 11.73 2.23 -14.75
C VAL A 102 12.42 1.55 -13.57
N ALA A 103 13.72 1.75 -13.38
CA ALA A 103 14.47 1.19 -12.26
C ALA A 103 13.97 1.72 -10.91
N LEU A 104 13.68 3.03 -10.82
CA LEU A 104 13.12 3.63 -9.62
C LEU A 104 11.71 3.12 -9.32
N THR A 105 10.90 2.88 -10.37
CA THR A 105 9.56 2.29 -10.24
C THR A 105 9.64 0.84 -9.74
N TRP A 106 10.64 0.07 -10.16
CA TRP A 106 10.94 -1.25 -9.57
C TRP A 106 11.28 -1.12 -8.09
N GLY A 107 12.19 -0.21 -7.72
CA GLY A 107 12.58 0.03 -6.33
C GLY A 107 11.38 0.36 -5.43
N PHE A 108 10.53 1.30 -5.85
CA PHE A 108 9.27 1.63 -5.17
C PHE A 108 8.41 0.38 -4.90
N ASN A 109 8.18 -0.44 -5.93
CA ASN A 109 7.28 -1.58 -5.80
C ASN A 109 7.86 -2.73 -4.98
N VAL A 110 9.14 -3.04 -5.16
CA VAL A 110 9.80 -4.12 -4.41
C VAL A 110 9.91 -3.76 -2.93
N VAL A 111 10.40 -2.55 -2.62
CA VAL A 111 10.51 -2.09 -1.23
C VAL A 111 9.12 -1.99 -0.60
N GLY A 112 8.15 -1.38 -1.30
CA GLY A 112 6.80 -1.19 -0.77
C GLY A 112 6.02 -2.48 -0.55
N LEU A 113 6.16 -3.46 -1.45
CA LEU A 113 5.51 -4.76 -1.28
C LEU A 113 6.18 -5.58 -0.18
N ALA A 114 7.51 -5.60 -0.11
CA ALA A 114 8.24 -6.30 0.94
C ALA A 114 7.90 -5.74 2.33
N ASP A 115 7.89 -4.42 2.47
CA ASP A 115 7.50 -3.76 3.72
C ASP A 115 6.04 -4.05 4.10
N LEU A 116 5.12 -3.98 3.13
CA LEU A 116 3.71 -4.32 3.35
C LEU A 116 3.54 -5.75 3.87
N LEU A 117 4.17 -6.74 3.23
CA LEU A 117 4.08 -8.14 3.63
C LEU A 117 4.73 -8.38 5.00
N LYS A 118 5.90 -7.78 5.25
CA LYS A 118 6.56 -7.80 6.55
C LYS A 118 5.63 -7.29 7.65
N ASN A 119 4.98 -6.15 7.44
CA ASN A 119 4.10 -5.52 8.44
C ASN A 119 2.80 -6.33 8.65
N LEU A 120 2.24 -6.94 7.60
CA LEU A 120 1.11 -7.86 7.74
C LEU A 120 1.48 -9.07 8.60
N ILE A 121 2.59 -9.75 8.28
CA ILE A 121 3.03 -10.95 9.01
C ILE A 121 3.37 -10.61 10.46
N HIS A 122 4.19 -9.58 10.67
CA HIS A 122 4.63 -9.18 12.00
C HIS A 122 3.45 -8.67 12.85
N GLY A 123 2.54 -7.89 12.26
CA GLY A 123 1.33 -7.42 12.93
C GLY A 123 0.44 -8.59 13.36
N MET A 124 0.22 -9.58 12.51
CA MET A 124 -0.51 -10.79 12.87
C MET A 124 0.17 -11.54 14.02
N SER A 125 1.49 -11.71 13.98
CA SER A 125 2.22 -12.41 15.06
C SER A 125 2.16 -11.69 16.41
N LEU A 126 2.05 -10.36 16.39
CA LEU A 126 1.95 -9.53 17.59
C LEU A 126 0.50 -9.33 18.06
N GLY A 127 -0.50 -9.81 17.32
CA GLY A 127 -1.91 -9.63 17.68
C GLY A 127 -2.36 -8.17 17.69
N VAL A 128 -1.77 -7.30 16.85
CA VAL A 128 -2.02 -5.84 16.93
C VAL A 128 -3.41 -5.38 16.46
N ALA A 129 -4.26 -6.29 15.97
CA ALA A 129 -5.57 -5.98 15.44
C ALA A 129 -6.45 -5.20 16.43
N ASP A 130 -6.40 -5.57 17.71
CA ASP A 130 -7.18 -4.93 18.78
C ASP A 130 -6.67 -3.52 19.15
N HIS A 131 -5.48 -3.15 18.69
CA HIS A 131 -4.78 -1.94 19.12
C HIS A 131 -4.75 -0.83 18.05
N PHE A 132 -5.31 -1.06 16.86
CA PHE A 132 -5.29 -0.04 15.79
C PHE A 132 -6.23 1.16 16.04
N GLY A 133 -7.25 1.02 16.90
CA GLY A 133 -8.19 2.11 17.18
C GLY A 133 -8.81 2.70 15.92
N ALA A 134 -8.85 4.03 15.80
CA ALA A 134 -9.36 4.71 14.62
C ALA A 134 -8.51 4.45 13.37
N ALA A 135 -7.22 4.11 13.51
CA ALA A 135 -6.35 3.76 12.39
C ALA A 135 -6.68 2.40 11.76
N ALA A 136 -7.70 1.67 12.23
CA ALA A 136 -8.16 0.41 11.64
C ALA A 136 -8.46 0.51 10.14
N PHE A 137 -8.83 1.69 9.62
CA PHE A 137 -9.04 1.90 8.18
C PHE A 137 -7.75 1.70 7.35
N VAL A 138 -6.57 1.91 7.94
CA VAL A 138 -5.29 1.76 7.24
C VAL A 138 -5.07 0.30 6.82
N PRO A 139 -5.00 -0.70 7.74
CA PRO A 139 -4.84 -2.09 7.34
C PRO A 139 -6.06 -2.66 6.62
N THR A 140 -7.27 -2.14 6.86
CA THR A 140 -8.49 -2.72 6.27
C THR A 140 -8.90 -2.14 4.93
N MET A 141 -8.38 -0.96 4.52
CA MET A 141 -8.73 -0.30 3.26
C MET A 141 -7.50 0.16 2.46
N VAL A 142 -6.57 0.86 3.09
CA VAL A 142 -5.38 1.45 2.42
C VAL A 142 -4.35 0.38 2.06
N VAL A 143 -4.07 -0.55 2.97
CA VAL A 143 -3.14 -1.66 2.70
C VAL A 143 -3.64 -2.55 1.54
N PRO A 144 -4.92 -2.95 1.47
CA PRO A 144 -5.50 -3.62 0.30
C PRO A 144 -5.29 -2.88 -1.02
N LEU A 145 -5.52 -1.56 -1.05
CA LEU A 145 -5.26 -0.72 -2.23
C LEU A 145 -3.80 -0.84 -2.65
N MET A 146 -2.88 -0.61 -1.72
CA MET A 146 -1.44 -0.63 -1.99
C MET A 146 -0.96 -2.01 -2.44
N LEU A 147 -1.49 -3.10 -1.87
CA LEU A 147 -1.21 -4.46 -2.32
C LEU A 147 -1.59 -4.64 -3.79
N CYS A 148 -2.81 -4.23 -4.16
CA CYS A 148 -3.29 -4.34 -5.53
C CYS A 148 -2.46 -3.49 -6.50
N VAL A 149 -2.11 -2.27 -6.10
CA VAL A 149 -1.28 -1.35 -6.88
C VAL A 149 0.11 -1.92 -7.11
N HIS A 150 0.77 -2.45 -6.07
CA HIS A 150 2.09 -3.04 -6.19
C HIS A 150 2.10 -4.23 -7.14
N VAL A 151 1.16 -5.17 -6.95
CA VAL A 151 1.04 -6.35 -7.81
C VAL A 151 0.79 -5.94 -9.25
N TRP A 152 -0.12 -5.00 -9.50
CA TRP A 152 -0.41 -4.53 -10.86
C TRP A 152 0.79 -3.83 -11.49
N SER A 153 1.44 -2.93 -10.76
CA SER A 153 2.61 -2.20 -11.24
C SER A 153 3.76 -3.15 -11.58
N LEU A 154 3.99 -4.19 -10.77
CA LEU A 154 4.99 -5.23 -11.05
C LEU A 154 4.65 -6.06 -12.29
N VAL A 155 3.37 -6.40 -12.50
CA VAL A 155 2.91 -7.06 -13.74
C VAL A 155 3.12 -6.16 -14.94
N GLU A 156 2.88 -4.86 -14.82
CA GLU A 156 3.10 -3.90 -15.91
C GLU A 156 4.60 -3.66 -16.19
N LEU A 157 5.44 -3.72 -15.14
CA LEU A 157 6.89 -3.65 -15.26
C LEU A 157 7.50 -4.90 -15.91
N SER A 158 6.92 -6.08 -15.70
CA SER A 158 7.42 -7.34 -16.26
C SER A 158 7.04 -7.57 -17.72
N ARG A 159 6.02 -6.86 -18.22
CA ARG A 159 5.69 -6.83 -19.65
C ARG A 159 6.83 -6.13 -20.41
N ARG A 160 7.44 -6.84 -21.36
CA ARG A 160 8.40 -6.25 -22.30
C ARG A 160 7.64 -5.28 -23.21
N ALA A 161 8.20 -4.08 -23.38
CA ALA A 161 7.72 -3.11 -24.37
C ALA A 161 8.15 -3.55 -25.76
#